data_AF-A0A1Z9FBQ3-F1
#
_entry.id   AF-A0A1Z9FBQ3-F1
#
_cell.length_a   1.000
_cell.length_b   1.000
_cell.length_c   1.000
_cell.angle_alpha   90.00
_cell.angle_beta   90.00
_cell.angle_gamma   90.00
#
_symmetry.space_group_name_H-M   'P 1'
#
loop_
_entity.id
_entity.type
_entity.pdbx_description
1 polymer ?
#
loop_
_entity_poly.entity_id
_entity_poly.type
_entity_poly.pdbx_seq_one_letter_code
_entity_poly.pdbx_strand_id
1 'polypeptide(L)' 'CIYYPIEILPDWLQYIAKSLPLVYIFEEVRNILIYQSYSVINIFKATMITFLYFSTAVFIFYIAFEKSREKGNLMNMGE' A
#
# COMPACT_ATOMS: atom_id res chain seq x y z
N CYS A 1 -6.23 -13.09 5.59
CA CYS A 1 -5.05 -13.95 5.90
C CYS A 1 -4.42 -13.54 7.23
N ILE A 2 -5.19 -13.39 8.31
CA ILE A 2 -4.63 -13.05 9.62
C ILE A 2 -4.01 -14.29 10.28
N TYR A 3 -4.59 -15.47 9.98
CA TYR A 3 -4.20 -16.73 10.61
C TYR A 3 -3.10 -17.52 9.90
N TYR A 4 -2.89 -17.30 8.59
CA TYR A 4 -1.93 -18.08 7.80
C TYR A 4 -0.72 -17.24 7.38
N PRO A 5 0.51 -17.74 7.52
CA PRO A 5 1.72 -17.01 7.14
C PRO A 5 1.86 -16.92 5.62
N ILE A 6 2.55 -15.90 5.14
CA ILE A 6 2.78 -15.70 3.69
C ILE A 6 3.55 -16.87 3.04
N GLU A 7 4.33 -17.60 3.84
CA GLU A 7 5.17 -18.73 3.42
C GLU A 7 4.37 -19.89 2.82
N ILE A 8 3.05 -20.00 3.09
CA ILE A 8 2.22 -21.04 2.49
C ILE A 8 1.89 -20.76 1.02
N LEU A 9 2.08 -19.52 0.55
CA LEU A 9 1.79 -19.16 -0.83
C LEU A 9 2.93 -19.64 -1.76
N PRO A 10 2.62 -20.04 -3.00
CA PRO A 10 3.64 -20.27 -4.03
C PRO A 10 4.57 -19.06 -4.20
N ASP A 11 5.86 -19.30 -4.47
CA ASP A 11 6.91 -18.27 -4.47
C ASP A 11 6.56 -17.03 -5.29
N TRP A 12 5.95 -17.21 -6.46
CA TRP A 12 5.55 -16.10 -7.33
C TRP A 12 4.49 -15.19 -6.69
N LEU A 13 3.52 -15.75 -5.95
CA LEU A 13 2.55 -14.94 -5.22
C LEU A 13 3.19 -14.27 -4.01
N GLN A 14 4.20 -14.89 -3.38
CA GLN A 14 4.89 -14.26 -2.25
C GLN A 14 5.54 -12.93 -2.66
N TYR A 15 6.11 -12.85 -3.86
CA TYR A 15 6.69 -11.60 -4.36
C TYR A 15 5.64 -10.50 -4.57
N ILE A 16 4.48 -10.86 -5.14
CA ILE A 16 3.36 -9.92 -5.33
C ILE A 16 2.81 -9.50 -3.97
N ALA A 17 2.68 -10.42 -3.04
CA ALA A 17 2.17 -10.13 -1.71
C ALA A 17 3.14 -9.20 -0.94
N LYS A 18 4.45 -9.44 -1.00
CA LYS A 18 5.48 -8.61 -0.35
C LYS A 18 5.59 -7.18 -0.93
N SER A 19 5.03 -6.91 -2.11
CA SER A 19 4.95 -5.53 -2.63
C SER A 19 3.83 -4.72 -2.01
N LEU A 20 2.83 -5.37 -1.40
CA LEU A 20 1.70 -4.72 -0.77
C LEU A 20 2.04 -4.32 0.67
N PRO A 21 1.78 -3.06 1.09
CA PRO A 21 2.05 -2.63 2.46
C PRO A 21 1.23 -3.44 3.48
N LEU A 22 0.06 -3.94 3.07
CA LEU A 22 -0.88 -4.68 3.90
C LEU A 22 -0.28 -5.99 4.46
N VAL A 23 0.61 -6.64 3.71
CA VAL A 23 1.23 -7.91 4.14
C VAL A 23 2.06 -7.75 5.40
N TYR A 24 2.82 -6.66 5.50
CA TYR A 24 3.64 -6.37 6.67
C TYR A 24 2.78 -6.11 7.92
N ILE A 25 1.64 -5.43 7.76
CA ILE A 25 0.70 -5.21 8.87
C ILE A 25 0.04 -6.53 9.32
N PHE A 26 -0.35 -7.39 8.39
CA PHE A 26 -0.95 -8.68 8.76
C PHE A 26 0.04 -9.62 9.45
N GLU A 27 1.30 -9.66 9.02
CA GLU A 27 2.37 -10.40 9.69
C GLU A 27 2.55 -9.91 11.15
N GLU A 28 2.52 -8.60 11.38
CA GLU A 28 2.64 -8.01 12.73
C GLU A 28 1.42 -8.29 13.60
N VAL A 29 0.20 -8.14 13.06
CA VAL A 29 -1.03 -8.48 13.79
C VAL A 29 -1.03 -9.95 14.20
N ARG A 30 -0.55 -10.85 13.33
CA ARG A 30 -0.35 -12.26 13.67
C ARG A 30 0.67 -12.44 14.78
N ASN A 31 1.82 -11.78 14.70
CA ASN A 31 2.86 -11.87 15.73
C ASN A 31 2.38 -11.38 17.09
N ILE A 32 1.59 -10.31 17.13
CA ILE A 32 0.96 -9.82 18.36
C ILE A 32 -0.01 -10.86 18.92
N LEU A 33 -0.84 -11.46 18.07
CA LEU A 33 -1.85 -12.44 18.49
C LEU A 33 -1.23 -13.74 19.03
N ILE A 34 -0.18 -14.26 18.38
CA ILE A 34 0.43 -15.55 18.73
C ILE A 34 1.52 -15.40 19.81
N TYR A 35 2.39 -14.40 19.66
CA TYR A 35 3.62 -14.27 20.46
C TYR A 35 3.61 -13.07 21.41
N GLN A 36 2.54 -12.27 21.43
CA GLN A 36 2.46 -11.02 22.21
C GLN A 36 3.66 -10.09 21.95
N SER A 37 4.21 -10.15 20.74
CA SER A 37 5.43 -9.44 20.33
C SER A 37 5.18 -8.72 19.01
N TYR A 38 5.84 -7.58 18.83
CA TYR A 38 5.80 -6.80 17.60
C TYR A 38 7.21 -6.34 17.21
N SER A 39 7.43 -6.17 15.91
CA SER A 39 8.67 -5.75 15.31
C SER A 39 8.53 -4.34 14.72
N VAL A 40 9.22 -3.38 15.32
CA VAL A 40 9.28 -1.98 14.84
C VAL A 40 9.83 -1.90 13.42
N ILE A 41 10.73 -2.82 13.04
CA ILE A 41 11.33 -2.88 11.70
C ILE A 41 10.27 -3.15 10.63
N ASN A 42 9.33 -4.06 10.89
CA ASN A 42 8.27 -4.40 9.94
C ASN A 42 7.23 -3.29 9.82
N ILE A 43 6.91 -2.61 10.95
CA ILE A 43 6.07 -1.41 10.94
C ILE A 43 6.73 -0.31 10.10
N PHE A 44 8.04 -0.09 10.26
CA PHE A 44 8.77 0.91 9.47
C PHE A 44 8.74 0.58 7.97
N LYS A 45 8.93 -0.70 7.58
CA LYS A 45 8.79 -1.16 6.19
C LYS A 45 7.38 -0.91 5.64
N ALA A 46 6.34 -1.23 6.41
CA ALA A 46 4.95 -1.01 6.02
C ALA A 46 4.68 0.49 5.76
N THR A 47 5.18 1.36 6.64
CA THR A 47 5.07 2.82 6.51
C THR A 47 5.81 3.33 5.28
N MET A 48 7.03 2.85 5.02
CA MET A 48 7.80 3.26 3.85
C MET A 48 7.06 2.91 2.55
N ILE A 49 6.61 1.65 2.42
CA ILE A 49 5.89 1.20 1.22
C ILE A 49 4.59 2.01 1.06
N THR A 50 3.85 2.25 2.15
CA THR A 50 2.63 3.08 2.12
C THR A 50 2.93 4.49 1.63
N PHE A 51 4.02 5.10 2.10
CA PHE A 51 4.44 6.43 1.68
C PHE A 51 4.79 6.46 0.18
N LEU A 52 5.50 5.44 -0.33
CA LEU A 52 5.79 5.32 -1.75
C LEU A 52 4.51 5.24 -2.59
N TYR A 53 3.56 4.39 -2.20
CA TYR A 53 2.24 4.29 -2.86
C TYR A 53 1.49 5.62 -2.83
N PHE A 54 1.52 6.33 -1.71
CA PHE A 54 0.89 7.63 -1.57
C PHE A 54 1.52 8.68 -2.50
N SER A 55 2.85 8.77 -2.55
CA SER A 55 3.56 9.67 -3.46
C SER A 55 3.24 9.36 -4.93
N THR A 56 3.19 8.09 -5.32
CA THR A 56 2.80 7.68 -6.68
C THR A 56 1.35 8.06 -6.98
N ALA A 57 0.44 7.87 -6.03
CA ALA A 57 -0.96 8.27 -6.20
C ALA A 57 -1.12 9.77 -6.40
N VAL A 58 -0.41 10.60 -5.61
CA VAL A 58 -0.40 12.07 -5.78
C VAL A 58 0.16 12.47 -7.14
N PHE A 59 1.24 11.83 -7.59
CA PHE A 59 1.83 12.09 -8.89
C PHE A 59 0.88 11.77 -10.06
N ILE A 60 0.23 10.59 -10.02
CA ILE A 60 -0.77 10.20 -11.02
C ILE A 60 -1.95 11.16 -11.00
N PHE A 61 -2.42 11.53 -9.80
CA PHE A 61 -3.52 12.48 -9.63
C PHE A 61 -3.17 13.85 -10.24
N TYR A 62 -1.95 14.35 -10.04
CA TYR A 62 -1.49 15.61 -10.62
C TYR A 62 -1.52 15.59 -12.15
N ILE A 63 -0.98 14.52 -12.77
CA ILE A 63 -1.01 14.36 -14.24
C ILE A 63 -2.45 14.27 -14.75
N ALA A 64 -3.30 13.50 -14.06
CA ALA A 64 -4.70 13.37 -14.43
C ALA A 64 -5.45 14.71 -14.34
N PHE A 65 -5.14 15.50 -13.32
CA PHE A 65 -5.70 16.84 -13.11
C PHE A 65 -5.25 17.82 -14.20
N GLU A 66 -3.96 17.86 -14.51
CA GLU A 66 -3.40 18.71 -15.58
C GLU A 66 -4.02 18.36 -16.95
N LYS A 67 -4.06 17.08 -17.30
CA LYS A 67 -4.71 16.63 -18.54
C LYS A 67 -6.20 16.94 -18.61
N SER A 68 -6.89 16.95 -17.47
CA SER A 68 -8.30 17.33 -17.39
C SER A 68 -8.50 18.83 -17.60
N ARG A 69 -7.54 19.67 -17.20
CA ARG A 69 -7.53 21.12 -17.46
C ARG A 69 -7.37 21.43 -18.93
N GLU A 70 -6.40 20.79 -19.58
CA GLU A 70 -6.10 21.00 -21.01
C GLU A 70 -7.26 20.58 -21.92
N LYS A 71 -7.95 19.47 -21.58
CA LYS A 71 -9.08 18.96 -22.36
C LYS A 71 -10.39 19.74 -22.18
N GLY A 72 -10.40 20.81 -21.37
CA GLY A 72 -11.58 21.65 -21.16
C GLY A 72 -12.68 21.02 -20.30
N ASN A 73 -12.46 19.84 -19.71
CA ASN A 73 -13.45 19.17 -18.84
C ASN A 73 -13.61 19.83 -17.45
N LEU A 74 -12.81 20.87 -17.16
CA LEU A 74 -12.92 21.69 -15.94
C LEU A 74 -13.62 23.03 -16.18
N MET A 75 -14.09 23.31 -17.40
CA MET A 75 -14.65 24.61 -17.81
C MET A 75 -16.10 24.84 -17.33
N ASN A 76 -16.57 24.10 -16.32
CA ASN A 76 -17.90 24.28 -15.73
C ASN A 76 -17.96 24.04 -14.20
N MET A 77 -16.82 24.12 -13.49
CA MET A 77 -16.78 24.02 -12.02
C MET A 77 -17.06 25.38 -11.32
N GLY A 78 -17.34 26.41 -12.12
CA GLY A 78 -17.62 27.78 -11.69
C GLY A 78 -18.98 28.29 -12.13
N GLU A 79 -19.97 27.39 -12.23
CA GLU A 79 -21.38 27.72 -12.00
C GLU A 79 -21.84 27.11 -10.68
#